data_AF-B4G6D0-F1
#
_entry.id   AF-B4G6D0-F1
#
_cell.length_a   1.000
_cell.length_b   1.000
_cell.length_c   1.000
_cell.angle_alpha   90.00
_cell.angle_beta   90.00
_cell.angle_gamma   90.00
#
_symmetry.space_group_name_H-M   'P 1'
#
loop_
_entity.id
_entity.type
_entity.pdbx_description
1 polymer ?
#
loop_
_entity_poly.entity_id
_entity_poly.type
_entity_poly.pdbx_seq_one_letter_code
_entity_poly.pdbx_strand_id
1 'polypeptide(L)'
;MDATAATDATGAVVGDKLEMFRQLNLLEQHRVESFKDWPFPEQSSCSISKMAEAGFYWTGTKRENDTATCFVCSKTLDGWESDDDPWKEHLKHAPQCEFVKLGCAEKDLTVTQFLEILGRVVKTSIEKNCKAFKQSFISDNENSLDKFTHNK
;
A
#
# COMPACT_ATOMS: atom_id res chain seq x y z
N MET A 1 -23.31 -24.01 -44.81
CA MET A 1 -22.22 -23.02 -44.97
C MET A 1 -22.52 -21.93 -43.95
N ASP A 2 -22.50 -22.19 -42.65
CA ASP A 2 -21.44 -22.77 -41.82
C ASP A 2 -20.15 -21.94 -41.84
N ALA A 3 -19.93 -21.23 -40.73
CA ALA A 3 -18.64 -20.83 -40.16
C ALA A 3 -18.90 -20.10 -38.81
N THR A 4 -19.23 -20.89 -37.81
CA THR A 4 -18.74 -20.84 -36.41
C THR A 4 -18.35 -19.50 -35.78
N ALA A 5 -19.05 -19.20 -34.69
CA ALA A 5 -18.57 -18.36 -33.59
C ALA A 5 -17.28 -18.94 -32.98
N ALA A 6 -16.25 -18.11 -32.85
CA ALA A 6 -15.10 -18.40 -32.02
C ALA A 6 -15.42 -17.95 -30.59
N THR A 7 -15.82 -18.92 -29.76
CA THR A 7 -15.72 -18.83 -28.31
C THR A 7 -14.25 -18.96 -27.94
N ASP A 8 -13.61 -17.89 -27.45
CA ASP A 8 -12.30 -18.05 -26.82
C ASP A 8 -12.49 -18.28 -25.33
N ALA A 9 -12.32 -19.55 -24.97
CA ALA A 9 -12.39 -20.08 -23.63
C ALA A 9 -10.98 -20.05 -23.02
N THR A 10 -10.62 -18.96 -22.36
CA THR A 10 -9.48 -18.95 -21.43
C THR A 10 -9.84 -18.24 -20.13
N GLY A 11 -10.38 -19.03 -19.19
CA GLY A 11 -9.84 -19.11 -17.83
C GLY A 11 -9.86 -17.85 -16.96
N ALA A 12 -11.05 -17.34 -16.63
CA ALA A 12 -11.26 -16.46 -15.49
C ALA A 12 -10.99 -17.21 -14.16
N VAL A 13 -9.72 -17.35 -13.76
CA VAL A 13 -9.32 -17.72 -12.37
C VAL A 13 -7.99 -17.07 -11.93
N VAL A 14 -7.29 -16.33 -12.80
CA VAL A 14 -5.98 -15.72 -12.47
C VAL A 14 -6.11 -14.27 -11.95
N GLY A 15 -7.24 -13.61 -12.21
CA GLY A 15 -7.44 -12.18 -11.91
C GLY A 15 -7.61 -11.82 -10.42
N ASP A 16 -8.32 -12.65 -9.64
CA ASP A 16 -8.71 -12.24 -8.27
C ASP A 16 -7.65 -12.52 -7.20
N LYS A 17 -6.78 -13.52 -7.40
CA LYS A 17 -5.83 -13.93 -6.33
C LYS A 17 -4.66 -12.96 -6.17
N LEU A 18 -4.27 -12.25 -7.23
CA LEU A 18 -3.17 -11.28 -7.19
C LEU A 18 -3.64 -9.86 -6.88
N GLU A 19 -4.95 -9.59 -6.95
CA GLU A 19 -5.51 -8.27 -6.66
C GLU A 19 -5.26 -7.82 -5.21
N MET A 20 -5.16 -8.77 -4.28
CA MET A 20 -4.76 -8.46 -2.90
C MET A 20 -3.38 -7.79 -2.82
N PHE A 21 -2.44 -8.12 -3.73
CA PHE A 21 -1.11 -7.50 -3.74
C PHE A 21 -1.14 -6.07 -4.27
N ARG A 22 -2.13 -5.73 -5.09
CA ARG A 22 -2.40 -4.35 -5.52
C ARG A 22 -2.92 -3.52 -4.36
N GLN A 23 -3.91 -4.02 -3.63
CA GLN A 23 -4.48 -3.34 -2.46
C GLN A 23 -3.44 -3.13 -1.35
N LEU A 24 -2.47 -4.02 -1.23
CA LEU A 24 -1.39 -3.95 -0.23
C LEU A 24 -0.15 -3.19 -0.71
N ASN A 25 -0.09 -2.76 -1.98
CA ASN A 25 1.09 -2.13 -2.58
C ASN A 25 2.38 -2.97 -2.40
N LEU A 26 2.23 -4.29 -2.45
CA LEU A 26 3.32 -5.24 -2.17
C LEU A 26 4.41 -5.18 -3.24
N LEU A 27 4.02 -5.03 -4.50
CA LEU A 27 4.93 -4.96 -5.64
C LEU A 27 5.30 -3.50 -5.95
N GLU A 28 6.55 -3.26 -6.31
CA GLU A 28 7.10 -1.93 -6.63
C GLU A 28 6.30 -1.24 -7.73
N GLN A 29 5.89 -1.99 -8.75
CA GLN A 29 5.06 -1.46 -9.82
C GLN A 29 3.76 -0.82 -9.29
N HIS A 30 3.08 -1.45 -8.33
CA HIS A 30 1.87 -0.90 -7.74
C HIS A 30 2.15 0.38 -6.94
N ARG A 31 3.31 0.45 -6.28
CA ARG A 31 3.77 1.66 -5.60
C ARG A 31 4.00 2.79 -6.60
N VAL A 32 4.68 2.54 -7.72
CA VAL A 32 4.85 3.53 -8.81
C VAL A 32 3.50 4.03 -9.33
N GLU A 33 2.58 3.10 -9.64
CA GLU A 33 1.24 3.42 -10.18
C GLU A 33 0.36 4.23 -9.21
N SER A 34 0.69 4.24 -7.92
CA SER A 34 -0.07 5.01 -6.92
C SER A 34 0.14 6.52 -7.03
N PHE A 35 1.29 6.97 -7.54
CA PHE A 35 1.65 8.40 -7.64
C PHE A 35 0.90 9.06 -8.80
N LYS A 36 -0.03 9.96 -8.47
CA LYS A 36 -0.87 10.67 -9.46
C LYS A 36 -0.39 12.09 -9.70
N ASP A 37 -0.29 12.87 -8.63
CA ASP A 37 0.00 14.30 -8.67
C ASP A 37 1.30 14.64 -7.91
N TRP A 38 2.31 13.75 -7.97
CA TRP A 38 3.59 13.95 -7.28
C TRP A 38 4.32 15.20 -7.79
N PRO A 39 4.76 16.12 -6.90
CA PRO A 39 5.30 17.41 -7.35
C PRO A 39 6.74 17.35 -7.88
N PHE A 40 7.47 16.26 -7.64
CA PHE A 40 8.89 16.16 -8.00
C PHE A 40 9.11 15.42 -9.31
N PRO A 41 9.93 15.96 -10.23
CA PRO A 41 10.22 15.34 -11.51
C PRO A 41 11.18 14.14 -11.36
N GLU A 42 11.35 13.36 -12.43
CA GLU A 42 12.13 12.11 -12.39
C GLU A 42 13.63 12.33 -12.08
N GLN A 43 14.15 13.54 -12.30
CA GLN A 43 15.55 13.88 -12.03
C GLN A 43 15.83 14.10 -10.53
N SER A 44 14.80 14.29 -9.71
CA SER A 44 14.94 14.51 -8.27
C SER A 44 15.45 13.26 -7.53
N SER A 45 16.00 13.45 -6.35
CA SER A 45 16.35 12.35 -5.43
C SER A 45 15.11 11.64 -4.88
N CYS A 46 13.99 12.34 -4.78
CA CYS A 46 12.68 11.82 -4.39
C CYS A 46 11.74 11.58 -5.60
N SER A 47 12.29 11.14 -6.75
CA SER A 47 11.45 10.77 -7.90
C SER A 47 10.49 9.62 -7.57
N ILE A 48 9.43 9.46 -8.36
CA ILE A 48 8.44 8.38 -8.16
C ILE A 48 9.13 7.01 -8.11
N SER A 49 10.08 6.76 -9.01
CA SER A 49 10.82 5.49 -9.03
C SER A 49 11.60 5.27 -7.73
N LYS A 50 12.31 6.30 -7.22
CA LYS A 50 13.11 6.19 -5.99
C LYS A 50 12.25 6.08 -4.74
N MET A 51 11.11 6.77 -4.72
CA MET A 51 10.11 6.66 -3.65
C MET A 51 9.54 5.25 -3.59
N ALA A 52 9.13 4.69 -4.73
CA ALA A 52 8.60 3.34 -4.83
C ALA A 52 9.65 2.28 -4.47
N GLU A 53 10.90 2.44 -4.93
CA GLU A 53 12.01 1.56 -4.59
C GLU A 53 12.24 1.52 -3.07
N ALA A 54 12.21 2.68 -2.39
CA ALA A 54 12.33 2.79 -0.93
C ALA A 54 11.06 2.38 -0.15
N GLY A 55 10.06 1.85 -0.85
CA GLY A 55 8.87 1.25 -0.26
C GLY A 55 7.71 2.23 -0.05
N PHE A 56 7.78 3.45 -0.58
CA PHE A 56 6.70 4.41 -0.48
C PHE A 56 5.70 4.29 -1.62
N TYR A 57 4.41 4.40 -1.29
CA TYR A 57 3.33 4.64 -2.23
C TYR A 57 2.65 5.96 -1.89
N TRP A 58 2.07 6.61 -2.88
CA TRP A 58 1.42 7.90 -2.71
C TRP A 58 0.13 7.77 -1.92
N THR A 59 -0.01 8.62 -0.90
CA THR A 59 -1.23 8.75 -0.09
C THR A 59 -1.67 10.21 0.01
N GLY A 60 -1.16 11.05 -0.89
CA GLY A 60 -1.46 12.47 -0.92
C GLY A 60 -2.86 12.79 -1.46
N THR A 61 -3.15 14.07 -1.43
CA THR A 61 -4.34 14.67 -2.02
C THR A 61 -3.92 15.79 -2.98
N LYS A 62 -4.87 16.44 -3.65
CA LYS A 62 -4.56 17.63 -4.47
C LYS A 62 -4.01 18.80 -3.66
N ARG A 63 -4.24 18.85 -2.35
CA ARG A 63 -3.77 19.93 -1.46
C ARG A 63 -2.45 19.58 -0.78
N GLU A 64 -2.22 18.30 -0.54
CA GLU A 64 -1.06 17.73 0.15
C GLU A 64 -0.53 16.63 -0.76
N ASN A 65 0.09 17.03 -1.87
CA ASN A 65 0.41 16.14 -2.98
C ASN A 65 1.75 15.43 -2.83
N ASP A 66 2.51 15.76 -1.79
CA ASP A 66 3.79 15.18 -1.42
C ASP A 66 3.69 14.16 -0.27
N THR A 67 2.48 13.74 0.14
CA THR A 67 2.35 12.71 1.17
C THR A 67 2.55 11.29 0.61
N ALA A 68 3.41 10.51 1.25
CA ALA A 68 3.68 9.12 0.89
C ALA A 68 3.76 8.20 2.12
N THR A 69 3.37 6.93 1.96
CA THR A 69 3.31 5.94 3.04
C THR A 69 4.09 4.69 2.71
N CYS A 70 4.83 4.14 3.66
CA CYS A 70 5.53 2.88 3.47
C CYS A 70 4.58 1.66 3.48
N PHE A 71 4.69 0.77 2.49
CA PHE A 71 3.86 -0.44 2.40
C PHE A 71 4.07 -1.46 3.54
N VAL A 72 5.25 -1.47 4.18
CA VAL A 72 5.59 -2.41 5.26
C VAL A 72 5.28 -1.84 6.63
N CYS A 73 5.87 -0.70 6.99
CA CYS A 73 5.72 -0.14 8.33
C CYS A 73 4.54 0.82 8.50
N SER A 74 3.84 1.17 7.41
CA SER A 74 2.76 2.16 7.39
C SER A 74 3.16 3.55 7.91
N LYS A 75 4.47 3.88 7.97
CA LYS A 75 4.91 5.24 8.29
C LYS A 75 4.58 6.15 7.11
N THR A 76 3.81 7.20 7.38
CA THR A 76 3.51 8.28 6.46
C THR A 76 4.49 9.44 6.68
N LEU A 77 4.98 10.00 5.59
CA LEU A 77 5.86 11.16 5.53
C LEU A 77 5.32 12.16 4.49
N ASP A 78 5.49 13.44 4.78
CA ASP A 78 5.16 14.60 3.96
C ASP A 78 6.29 15.63 4.08
N GLY A 79 6.20 16.74 3.35
CA GLY A 79 7.22 17.80 3.35
C GLY A 79 8.49 17.39 2.64
N TRP A 80 8.38 16.60 1.56
CA TRP A 80 9.54 16.14 0.80
C TRP A 80 10.22 17.29 0.07
N GLU A 81 11.53 17.23 -0.06
CA GLU A 81 12.35 18.15 -0.85
C GLU A 81 13.01 17.41 -2.02
N SER A 82 13.38 18.14 -3.08
CA SER A 82 13.85 17.52 -4.33
C SER A 82 15.14 16.70 -4.19
N ASP A 83 15.94 16.98 -3.17
CA ASP A 83 17.22 16.35 -2.85
C ASP A 83 17.12 15.27 -1.76
N ASP A 84 15.95 15.08 -1.16
CA ASP A 84 15.71 14.03 -0.18
C ASP A 84 15.93 12.64 -0.77
N ASP A 85 16.62 11.81 0.02
CA ASP A 85 16.88 10.41 -0.28
C ASP A 85 15.83 9.56 0.44
N PRO A 86 14.89 8.91 -0.30
CA PRO A 86 13.79 8.19 0.33
C PRO A 86 14.23 7.06 1.27
N TRP A 87 15.34 6.40 0.99
CA TRP A 87 15.87 5.35 1.87
C TRP A 87 16.38 5.93 3.19
N LYS A 88 17.08 7.07 3.14
CA LYS A 88 17.59 7.74 4.35
C LYS A 88 16.45 8.30 5.21
N GLU A 89 15.48 8.96 4.60
CA GLU A 89 14.33 9.50 5.33
C GLU A 89 13.48 8.37 5.93
N HIS A 90 13.30 7.26 5.21
CA HIS A 90 12.66 6.07 5.75
C HIS A 90 13.40 5.52 6.99
N LEU A 91 14.73 5.39 6.93
CA LEU A 91 15.52 4.84 8.03
C LEU A 91 15.50 5.79 9.24
N LYS A 92 15.59 7.09 9.00
CA LYS A 92 15.54 8.15 10.03
C LYS A 92 14.20 8.17 10.76
N HIS A 93 13.08 8.07 10.03
CA HIS A 93 11.75 8.25 10.61
C HIS A 93 11.05 6.94 11.03
N ALA A 94 11.52 5.79 10.56
CA ALA A 94 11.05 4.47 10.98
C ALA A 94 12.22 3.46 11.05
N PRO A 95 13.20 3.65 11.95
CA PRO A 95 14.38 2.79 12.05
C PRO A 95 14.07 1.33 12.40
N GLN A 96 12.87 1.05 12.90
CA GLN A 96 12.35 -0.28 13.17
C GLN A 96 11.75 -0.99 11.95
N CYS A 97 11.53 -0.29 10.83
CA CYS A 97 11.00 -0.89 9.62
C CYS A 97 11.94 -1.96 9.09
N GLU A 98 11.39 -3.13 8.78
CA GLU A 98 12.15 -4.29 8.35
C GLU A 98 12.68 -4.14 6.94
N PHE A 99 11.87 -3.56 6.06
CA PHE A 99 12.26 -3.32 4.68
C PHE A 99 13.42 -2.34 4.58
N VAL A 100 13.37 -1.22 5.30
CA VAL A 100 14.46 -0.23 5.27
C VAL A 100 15.76 -0.75 5.87
N LYS A 101 15.69 -1.68 6.82
CA LYS A 101 16.86 -2.36 7.37
C LYS A 101 17.56 -3.28 6.37
N LEU A 102 16.83 -3.86 5.41
CA LEU A 102 17.44 -4.62 4.32
C LEU A 102 18.22 -3.71 3.38
N GLY A 103 17.72 -2.48 3.16
CA GLY A 103 18.42 -1.42 2.43
C GLY A 103 18.67 -1.75 0.95
N CYS A 104 17.83 -2.60 0.35
CA CYS A 104 17.91 -2.97 -1.06
C CYS A 104 16.51 -3.00 -1.71
N ALA A 105 16.49 -2.82 -3.04
CA ALA A 105 15.28 -2.82 -3.85
C ALA A 105 14.61 -4.21 -3.89
N GLU A 106 13.33 -4.24 -4.29
CA GLU A 106 12.54 -5.48 -4.35
C GLU A 106 13.19 -6.57 -5.22
N LYS A 107 13.79 -6.17 -6.35
CA LYS A 107 14.49 -7.07 -7.28
C LYS A 107 15.72 -7.76 -6.67
N ASP A 108 16.28 -7.19 -5.60
CA ASP A 108 17.50 -7.66 -4.94
C ASP A 108 17.18 -8.48 -3.67
N LEU A 109 15.89 -8.68 -3.35
CA LEU A 109 15.46 -9.52 -2.24
C LEU A 109 15.62 -11.01 -2.57
N THR A 110 16.12 -11.75 -1.58
CA THR A 110 15.97 -13.21 -1.59
C THR A 110 14.51 -13.61 -1.38
N VAL A 111 14.14 -14.82 -1.82
CA VAL A 111 12.80 -15.37 -1.58
C VAL A 111 12.45 -15.37 -0.08
N THR A 112 13.41 -15.68 0.79
CA THR A 112 13.20 -15.65 2.24
C THR A 112 12.86 -14.25 2.75
N GLN A 113 13.64 -13.24 2.38
CA GLN A 113 13.37 -11.85 2.77
C GLN A 113 12.02 -11.36 2.25
N PHE A 114 11.69 -11.70 1.00
CA PHE A 114 10.39 -11.38 0.42
C PHE A 114 9.23 -12.01 1.21
N LEU A 115 9.32 -13.31 1.54
CA LEU A 115 8.29 -14.01 2.32
C LEU A 115 8.13 -13.44 3.74
N GLU A 116 9.23 -13.02 4.38
CA GLU A 116 9.19 -12.35 5.69
C GLU A 116 8.47 -11.00 5.62
N ILE A 117 8.76 -10.18 4.59
CA ILE A 117 8.06 -8.91 4.34
C ILE A 117 6.57 -9.17 4.09
N LEU A 118 6.25 -10.10 3.19
CA LEU A 118 4.87 -10.47 2.87
C LEU A 118 4.10 -10.87 4.13
N GLY A 119 4.70 -11.71 4.98
CA GLY A 119 4.09 -12.14 6.24
C GLY A 119 3.73 -10.96 7.15
N ARG A 120 4.60 -9.94 7.25
CA ARG A 120 4.34 -8.73 8.05
C ARG A 120 3.24 -7.87 7.47
N VAL A 121 3.26 -7.65 6.16
CA VAL A 121 2.25 -6.83 5.46
C VAL A 121 0.87 -7.47 5.62
N VAL A 122 0.76 -8.78 5.38
CA VAL A 122 -0.50 -9.54 5.52
C VAL A 122 -0.98 -9.54 6.96
N LYS A 123 -0.09 -9.80 7.94
CA LYS A 123 -0.43 -9.75 9.36
C LYS A 123 -0.98 -8.37 9.75
N THR A 124 -0.28 -7.30 9.38
CA THR A 124 -0.69 -5.93 9.69
C THR A 124 -2.04 -5.59 9.06
N SER A 125 -2.28 -6.05 7.82
CA SER A 125 -3.57 -5.86 7.13
C SER A 125 -4.71 -6.58 7.85
N ILE A 126 -4.52 -7.85 8.23
CA ILE A 126 -5.51 -8.62 8.99
C ILE A 126 -5.80 -7.95 10.33
N GLU A 127 -4.77 -7.55 11.08
CA GLU A 127 -4.93 -6.87 12.37
C GLU A 127 -5.72 -5.56 12.25
N LYS A 128 -5.43 -4.75 11.23
CA LYS A 128 -6.18 -3.51 10.93
C LYS A 128 -7.64 -3.81 10.58
N ASN A 129 -7.89 -4.79 9.72
CA ASN A 129 -9.24 -5.16 9.29
C ASN A 129 -10.07 -5.71 10.45
N CYS A 130 -9.49 -6.58 11.30
CA CYS A 130 -10.14 -7.08 12.49
C CYS A 130 -10.47 -5.96 13.48
N LYS A 131 -9.55 -4.99 13.67
CA LYS A 131 -9.78 -3.83 14.54
C LYS A 131 -10.91 -2.95 14.02
N ALA A 132 -10.90 -2.64 12.72
CA ALA A 132 -11.94 -1.84 12.08
C ALA A 132 -13.32 -2.52 12.16
N PHE A 133 -13.38 -3.82 11.88
CA PHE A 133 -14.61 -4.61 12.01
C PHE A 133 -15.16 -4.58 13.43
N LYS A 134 -14.30 -4.79 14.44
CA LYS A 134 -14.69 -4.73 15.85
C LYS A 134 -15.24 -3.34 16.22
N GLN A 135 -14.62 -2.27 15.73
CA GLN A 135 -15.07 -0.90 16.01
C GLN A 135 -16.43 -0.61 15.36
N SER A 136 -16.65 -1.02 14.11
CA SER A 136 -17.95 -0.90 13.45
C SER A 136 -19.03 -1.64 14.22
N PHE A 137 -18.79 -2.91 14.56
CA PHE A 137 -19.75 -3.72 15.30
C PHE A 137 -20.17 -3.12 16.64
N ILE A 138 -19.21 -2.53 17.38
CA ILE A 138 -19.50 -1.84 18.64
C ILE A 138 -20.36 -0.60 18.38
N SER A 139 -19.95 0.26 17.44
CA SER A 139 -20.68 1.50 17.13
C SER A 139 -22.10 1.24 16.62
N ASP A 140 -22.29 0.23 15.79
CA ASP A 140 -23.60 -0.14 15.25
C ASP A 140 -24.55 -0.60 16.35
N ASN A 141 -24.03 -1.36 17.32
CA ASN A 141 -24.81 -1.80 18.48
C ASN A 141 -25.13 -0.64 19.43
N GLU A 142 -24.19 0.27 19.70
CA GLU A 142 -24.43 1.47 20.51
C GLU A 142 -25.49 2.38 19.87
N ASN A 143 -25.39 2.63 18.57
CA ASN A 143 -26.40 3.38 17.81
C ASN A 143 -27.77 2.70 17.81
N SER A 144 -27.80 1.36 17.80
CA SER A 144 -29.07 0.61 17.84
C SER A 144 -29.71 0.69 19.22
N LEU A 145 -28.92 0.66 20.29
CA LEU A 145 -29.39 0.86 21.67
C LEU A 145 -29.91 2.29 21.88
N ASP A 146 -29.17 3.30 21.42
CA ASP A 146 -29.55 4.71 21.57
C ASP A 146 -30.92 5.01 20.92
N LYS A 147 -31.12 4.51 19.70
CA LYS A 147 -32.42 4.59 19.00
C LYS A 147 -33.55 3.89 19.75
N PHE A 148 -33.26 2.79 20.43
CA PHE A 148 -34.26 2.11 21.26
C PHE A 148 -34.61 2.93 22.52
N THR A 149 -33.64 3.61 23.12
CA THR A 149 -33.85 4.32 24.39
C THR A 149 -34.45 5.72 24.23
N HIS A 150 -34.16 6.44 23.14
CA HIS A 150 -34.55 7.85 22.96
C HIS A 150 -35.76 8.08 22.04
N ASN A 151 -36.29 7.04 21.41
CA ASN A 151 -37.45 7.15 20.52
C ASN A 151 -38.76 6.95 21.31
N LYS A 152 -39.00 7.84 22.28
CA LYS A 152 -40.27 7.99 23.02
C LYS A 152 -40.97 9.29 22.61
#